data_AF-A0A2H0WY45-F1
#
_entry.id   AF-A0A2H0WY45-F1
#
_cell.length_a   1.000
_cell.length_b   1.000
_cell.length_c   1.000
_cell.angle_alpha   90.00
_cell.angle_beta   90.00
_cell.angle_gamma   90.00
#
_symmetry.space_group_name_H-M   'P 1'
#
loop_
_entity.id
_entity.type
_entity.pdbx_description
1 polymer ?
#
loop_
_entity_poly.entity_id
_entity_poly.type
_entity_poly.pdbx_seq_one_letter_code
_entity_poly.pdbx_strand_id
1 'polypeptide(L)'
;MTGTNTQIFTDQNFAEEVLKSDKPVMVDFWATWCGPCQMAGPVVDSLADEYVGKIKIGKLDVDQNQATAGQYGVMSIPTVILFKDGKEIARKVGFAGRPMYEQLLKQVSS
;
A
#
# COMPACT_ATOMS: atom_id res chain seq x y z
N MET A 1 11.18 3.87 -10.05
CA MET A 1 10.22 4.28 -11.09
C MET A 1 8.85 3.88 -10.56
N THR A 2 7.99 4.83 -10.23
CA THR A 2 6.61 4.56 -9.80
C THR A 2 5.78 4.17 -11.02
N GLY A 3 4.96 3.12 -10.93
CA GLY A 3 4.06 2.72 -12.01
C GLY A 3 3.09 3.85 -12.38
N THR A 4 2.55 3.84 -13.60
CA THR A 4 1.75 4.93 -14.15
C THR A 4 0.56 5.31 -13.26
N ASN A 5 -0.08 4.34 -12.59
CA ASN A 5 -1.23 4.59 -11.72
C ASN A 5 -0.92 4.44 -10.22
N THR A 6 0.34 4.27 -9.85
CA THR A 6 0.75 4.06 -8.45
C THR A 6 0.73 5.38 -7.69
N GLN A 7 -0.06 5.43 -6.62
CA GLN A 7 -0.17 6.62 -5.79
C GLN A 7 1.02 6.75 -4.85
N ILE A 8 1.40 7.99 -4.53
CA ILE A 8 2.39 8.30 -3.51
C ILE A 8 1.67 8.87 -2.30
N PHE A 9 1.71 8.10 -1.22
CA PHE A 9 1.12 8.50 0.04
C PHE A 9 2.19 9.11 0.94
N THR A 10 1.80 10.17 1.63
CA THR A 10 2.63 10.90 2.57
C THR A 10 1.86 11.19 3.84
N ASP A 11 2.56 11.57 4.90
CA ASP A 11 1.93 11.99 6.16
C ASP A 11 0.87 13.11 5.95
N GLN A 12 1.09 14.00 4.97
CA GLN A 12 0.20 15.14 4.70
C GLN A 12 -1.06 14.75 3.94
N ASN A 13 -1.00 13.74 3.06
CA ASN A 13 -2.12 13.36 2.20
C ASN A 13 -2.85 12.10 2.69
N PHE A 14 -2.29 11.34 3.63
CA PHE A 14 -2.83 10.03 4.02
C PHE A 14 -4.30 10.10 4.46
N ALA A 15 -4.66 11.12 5.24
CA ALA A 15 -6.03 11.29 5.71
C ALA A 15 -7.03 11.46 4.57
N GLU A 16 -6.67 12.22 3.54
CA GLU A 16 -7.56 12.48 2.40
C GLU A 16 -7.55 11.31 1.41
N GLU A 17 -6.36 10.85 1.05
CA GLU A 17 -6.17 9.88 -0.02
C GLU A 17 -6.47 8.44 0.38
N VAL A 18 -6.30 8.10 1.67
CA VAL A 18 -6.47 6.75 2.21
C VAL A 18 -7.70 6.69 3.11
N LEU A 19 -7.77 7.53 4.14
CA LEU A 19 -8.79 7.38 5.19
C LEU A 19 -10.18 7.83 4.75
N LYS A 20 -10.26 8.88 3.94
CA LYS A 20 -11.53 9.40 3.39
C LYS A 20 -11.82 8.91 1.97
N SER A 21 -11.03 7.97 1.44
CA SER A 21 -11.26 7.47 0.09
C SER A 21 -12.62 6.78 -0.01
N ASP A 22 -13.33 7.08 -1.09
CA ASP A 22 -14.57 6.41 -1.52
C ASP A 22 -14.34 4.98 -2.05
N LYS A 23 -13.07 4.59 -2.21
CA LYS A 23 -12.63 3.30 -2.73
C LYS A 23 -11.73 2.62 -1.71
N PRO A 24 -11.64 1.28 -1.72
CA PRO A 24 -10.62 0.58 -0.97
C PRO A 24 -9.23 1.05 -1.39
N VAL A 25 -8.29 1.07 -0.44
CA VAL A 25 -6.92 1.56 -0.66
C VAL A 25 -5.89 0.55 -0.17
N MET A 26 -4.94 0.17 -1.02
CA MET A 26 -3.80 -0.65 -0.64
C MET A 26 -2.54 0.22 -0.56
N VAL A 27 -1.83 0.15 0.57
CA VAL A 27 -0.61 0.90 0.83
C VAL A 27 0.55 -0.06 1.05
N ASP A 28 1.61 0.06 0.24
CA ASP A 28 2.90 -0.60 0.44
C ASP A 28 3.85 0.32 1.19
N PHE A 29 4.17 -0.04 2.43
CA PHE A 29 5.13 0.64 3.28
C PHE A 29 6.53 0.11 2.98
N TRP A 30 7.40 0.98 2.46
CA TRP A 30 8.69 0.60 1.90
C TRP A 30 9.80 1.60 2.26
N ALA A 31 11.04 1.29 1.89
CA ALA A 31 12.18 2.21 1.92
C ALA A 31 13.23 1.83 0.87
N THR A 32 14.12 2.76 0.52
CA THR A 32 15.14 2.56 -0.53
C THR A 32 16.20 1.51 -0.18
N TRP A 33 16.54 1.40 1.10
CA TRP A 33 17.52 0.44 1.64
C TRP A 33 16.93 -0.97 1.86
N CYS A 34 15.62 -1.15 1.64
CA CYS A 34 14.95 -2.42 1.82
C CYS A 34 15.09 -3.31 0.58
N GLY A 35 16.00 -4.28 0.64
CA GLY A 35 16.18 -5.28 -0.43
C GLY A 35 14.89 -5.99 -0.84
N PRO A 36 14.09 -6.57 0.07
CA PRO A 36 12.82 -7.22 -0.29
C PRO A 36 11.78 -6.27 -0.90
N CYS A 37 11.84 -4.97 -0.59
CA CYS A 37 10.94 -3.96 -1.16
C CYS A 37 11.20 -3.76 -2.66
N GLN A 38 12.42 -3.99 -3.14
CA GLN A 38 12.74 -3.93 -4.57
C GLN A 38 11.97 -5.00 -5.39
N MET A 39 11.61 -6.13 -4.77
CA MET A 39 10.74 -7.15 -5.38
C MET A 39 9.26 -6.82 -5.25
N ALA A 40 8.85 -6.23 -4.12
CA ALA A 40 7.45 -5.83 -3.89
C ALA A 40 7.02 -4.68 -4.83
N GLY A 41 7.91 -3.70 -5.03
CA GLY A 41 7.63 -2.48 -5.77
C GLY A 41 7.00 -2.72 -7.15
N PRO A 42 7.63 -3.50 -8.05
CA PRO A 42 7.08 -3.78 -9.38
C PRO A 42 5.73 -4.52 -9.35
N VAL A 43 5.51 -5.39 -8.36
CA VAL A 43 4.24 -6.08 -8.18
C VAL A 43 3.14 -5.11 -7.79
N VAL A 44 3.42 -4.19 -6.86
CA VAL A 44 2.49 -3.13 -6.45
C VAL A 44 2.18 -2.20 -7.62
N ASP A 45 3.19 -1.83 -8.40
CA ASP A 45 3.02 -0.98 -9.59
C ASP A 45 2.09 -1.64 -10.63
N SER A 46 2.34 -2.91 -10.94
CA SER A 46 1.51 -3.69 -11.87
C SER A 46 0.07 -3.84 -11.38
N LEU A 47 -0.15 -4.07 -10.08
CA LEU A 47 -1.50 -4.16 -9.51
C LEU A 47 -2.21 -2.81 -9.56
N ALA A 48 -1.50 -1.70 -9.34
CA ALA A 48 -2.07 -0.36 -9.44
C ALA A 48 -2.64 -0.09 -10.84
N ASP A 49 -1.96 -0.56 -11.89
CA ASP A 49 -2.43 -0.43 -13.27
C ASP A 49 -3.63 -1.34 -13.59
N GLU A 50 -3.71 -2.53 -13.00
CA GLU A 50 -4.81 -3.48 -13.23
C GLU A 50 -6.11 -3.13 -12.49
N TYR A 51 -5.99 -2.49 -11.32
CA TYR A 51 -7.12 -2.16 -10.45
C TYR A 51 -7.57 -0.69 -10.57
N VAL A 52 -7.12 0.01 -11.61
CA VAL A 52 -7.52 1.39 -11.91
C VAL A 52 -9.04 1.54 -11.84
N GLY A 53 -9.48 2.55 -11.10
CA GLY A 53 -10.89 2.85 -10.91
C GLY A 53 -11.60 1.99 -9.85
N LYS A 54 -11.05 0.82 -9.48
CA LYS A 54 -11.64 -0.11 -8.50
C LYS A 54 -11.02 0.01 -7.12
N ILE A 55 -9.69 0.01 -7.05
CA ILE A 55 -8.91 0.09 -5.79
C ILE A 55 -7.81 1.11 -6.01
N LYS A 56 -7.61 2.01 -5.05
CA LYS A 56 -6.46 2.92 -5.06
C LYS A 56 -5.25 2.16 -4.52
N ILE A 57 -4.16 2.11 -5.27
CA ILE A 57 -2.96 1.37 -4.87
C ILE A 57 -1.77 2.31 -4.91
N GLY A 58 -0.97 2.30 -3.85
CA GLY A 58 0.16 3.20 -3.73
C GLY A 58 1.17 2.79 -2.69
N LYS A 59 2.16 3.66 -2.52
CA LYS A 59 3.36 3.42 -1.73
C LYS A 59 3.58 4.56 -0.74
N LEU A 60 4.09 4.22 0.44
CA LEU A 60 4.51 5.18 1.46
C LEU A 60 5.94 4.85 1.90
N ASP A 61 6.85 5.81 1.71
CA ASP A 61 8.24 5.69 2.17
C ASP A 61 8.28 5.93 3.70
N VAL A 62 8.68 4.93 4.47
CA VAL A 62 8.66 5.01 5.94
C VAL A 62 9.70 5.97 6.53
N ASP A 63 10.78 6.27 5.81
CA ASP A 63 11.82 7.20 6.29
C ASP A 63 11.30 8.64 6.25
N GLN A 64 10.51 8.96 5.22
CA GLN A 64 9.94 10.30 5.01
C GLN A 64 8.60 10.50 5.73
N ASN A 65 7.91 9.41 6.07
CA ASN A 65 6.54 9.44 6.58
C ASN A 65 6.41 8.65 7.89
N GLN A 66 7.26 9.02 8.85
CA GLN A 66 7.42 8.32 10.12
C GLN A 66 6.16 8.40 11.00
N ALA A 67 5.38 9.48 10.90
CA ALA A 67 4.18 9.62 11.72
C ALA A 67 3.13 8.57 11.32
N THR A 68 2.86 8.43 10.03
CA THR A 68 1.93 7.41 9.52
C THR A 68 2.47 6.00 9.77
N ALA A 69 3.75 5.75 9.46
CA ALA A 69 4.37 4.45 9.69
C ALA A 69 4.29 4.03 11.18
N GLY A 70 4.56 4.96 12.09
CA GLY A 70 4.44 4.78 13.54
C GLY A 70 2.99 4.54 13.98
N GLN A 71 2.03 5.33 13.47
CA GLN A 71 0.60 5.18 13.80
C GLN A 71 0.06 3.79 13.47
N TYR A 72 0.50 3.18 12.36
CA TYR A 72 0.07 1.83 11.95
C TYR A 72 0.97 0.70 12.47
N GLY A 73 1.95 1.03 13.31
CA GLY A 73 2.86 0.05 13.91
C GLY A 73 3.70 -0.70 12.89
N VAL A 74 4.18 -0.01 11.84
CA VAL A 74 5.02 -0.61 10.80
C VAL A 74 6.45 -0.77 11.33
N MET A 75 6.71 -1.94 11.92
CA MET A 75 8.01 -2.29 12.52
C MET A 75 8.93 -3.07 11.56
N SER A 76 8.42 -3.48 10.41
CA SER A 76 9.17 -4.26 9.42
C SER A 76 8.65 -3.94 8.03
N ILE A 77 9.55 -3.90 7.06
CA ILE A 77 9.22 -3.61 5.66
C ILE A 77 9.73 -4.71 4.71
N PRO A 78 9.05 -4.95 3.57
CA PRO A 78 7.81 -4.30 3.16
C PRO A 78 6.63 -4.74 4.05
N THR A 79 5.69 -3.83 4.28
CA THR A 79 4.39 -4.16 4.87
C THR A 79 3.31 -3.60 3.97
N VAL A 80 2.37 -4.44 3.55
CA VAL A 80 1.21 -4.01 2.78
C VAL A 80 -0.01 -3.98 3.69
N ILE A 81 -0.74 -2.87 3.68
CA ILE A 81 -1.98 -2.71 4.45
C ILE A 81 -3.12 -2.36 3.49
N LEU A 82 -4.26 -3.03 3.66
CA LEU A 82 -5.48 -2.78 2.92
C LEU A 82 -6.49 -2.04 3.82
N PHE A 83 -6.99 -0.94 3.29
CA PHE A 83 -7.95 -0.06 3.92
C PHE A 83 -9.29 -0.10 3.18
N LYS A 84 -10.38 -0.03 3.94
CA LYS A 84 -11.74 0.18 3.44
C LYS A 84 -12.52 1.00 4.47
N ASP A 85 -13.26 2.01 4.00
CA ASP A 85 -14.04 2.93 4.84
C ASP A 85 -13.19 3.56 5.97
N GLY A 86 -11.96 3.94 5.64
CA GLY A 86 -10.98 4.52 6.57
C GLY A 86 -10.44 3.56 7.63
N LYS A 87 -10.73 2.27 7.54
CA LYS A 87 -10.28 1.25 8.50
C LYS A 87 -9.32 0.30 7.84
N GLU A 88 -8.30 -0.10 8.59
CA GLU A 88 -7.50 -1.25 8.24
C GLU A 88 -8.36 -2.52 8.34
N ILE A 89 -8.39 -3.31 7.26
CA ILE A 89 -9.14 -4.57 7.21
C ILE A 89 -8.25 -5.78 7.01
N ALA A 90 -7.05 -5.60 6.47
CA ALA A 90 -6.07 -6.66 6.31
C ALA A 90 -4.65 -6.09 6.21
N ARG A 91 -3.66 -6.85 6.66
CA ARG A 91 -2.25 -6.52 6.49
C ARG A 91 -1.41 -7.75 6.13
N LYS A 92 -0.29 -7.52 5.48
CA LYS A 92 0.75 -8.52 5.24
C LYS A 92 2.12 -7.91 5.48
N VAL A 93 2.81 -8.47 6.48
CA VAL A 93 4.21 -8.14 6.79
C VAL A 93 5.14 -9.07 6.00
N GLY A 94 6.19 -8.48 5.43
CA GLY A 94 7.18 -9.15 4.58
C GLY A 94 6.71 -9.34 3.14
N PHE A 95 7.66 -9.55 2.24
CA PHE A 95 7.35 -9.82 0.83
C PHE A 95 6.62 -11.17 0.70
N ALA A 96 5.47 -11.16 0.04
CA ALA A 96 4.60 -12.34 -0.10
C ALA A 96 4.30 -12.71 -1.57
N GLY A 97 4.84 -11.95 -2.51
CA GLY A 97 4.58 -12.12 -3.94
C GLY A 97 3.17 -11.70 -4.36
N ARG A 98 2.97 -11.68 -5.68
CA ARG A 98 1.73 -11.24 -6.33
C ARG A 98 0.47 -12.02 -5.91
N PRO A 99 0.48 -13.37 -5.82
CA PRO A 99 -0.74 -14.12 -5.49
C PRO A 99 -1.33 -13.76 -4.13
N MET A 100 -0.47 -13.47 -3.14
CA MET A 100 -0.93 -13.06 -1.81
C MET A 100 -1.52 -11.65 -1.83
N TYR A 101 -0.94 -10.72 -2.58
CA TYR A 101 -1.49 -9.37 -2.71
C TYR A 101 -2.85 -9.39 -3.42
N GLU A 102 -3.01 -10.19 -4.46
CA GLU A 102 -4.33 -10.40 -5.08
C GLU A 102 -5.35 -11.02 -4.11
N GLN A 103 -4.91 -11.93 -3.24
CA GLN A 103 -5.78 -12.49 -2.20
C GLN A 103 -6.24 -11.41 -1.20
N LEU A 104 -5.39 -10.45 -0.83
CA LEU A 104 -5.79 -9.30 -0.03
C LEU A 104 -6.85 -8.47 -0.76
N LEU A 105 -6.61 -8.10 -2.02
CA LEU A 105 -7.51 -7.26 -2.83
C LEU A 105 -8.89 -7.90 -3.06
N LYS A 106 -8.96 -9.23 -3.13
CA LYS A 106 -10.24 -9.95 -3.24
C LYS A 106 -11.17 -9.73 -2.05
N GLN A 107 -10.66 -9.36 -0.87
CA GLN A 107 -11.49 -9.08 0.31
C GLN A 107 -12.40 -7.86 0.16
N VAL A 108 -12.10 -6.97 -0.80
CA VAL A 108 -12.85 -5.73 -1.04
C VAL A 108 -13.48 -5.66 -2.43
N SER A 109 -13.32 -6.70 -3.24
CA SER A 109 -13.77 -6.76 -4.63
C SER A 109 -15.17 -7.39 -4.78
N SER A 110 -16.01 -7.31 -3.75
CA SER A 110 -17.37 -7.87 -3.72
C SER A 110 -18.40 -6.96 -4.40
#